data_AF-A0A4C1YSA9-F1
#
_entry.id   AF-A0A4C1YSA9-F1
#
_cell.length_a   1.000
_cell.length_b   1.000
_cell.length_c   1.000
_cell.angle_alpha   90.00
_cell.angle_beta   90.00
_cell.angle_gamma   90.00
#
_symmetry.space_group_name_H-M   'P 1'
#
loop_
_entity.id
_entity.type
_entity.pdbx_description
1 polymer ?
#
loop_
_entity_poly.entity_id
_entity_poly.type
_entity_poly.pdbx_seq_one_letter_code
_entity_poly.pdbx_strand_id
1 'polypeptide(L)'
;MLDAIIPWQRNYKYLGVTLDKNLHFRDHIERVRNTALFYKARLGAVLGRKRRIEAILRHRGITSQCALRAAVDYQPPHPIHPIRRPRNVLTDPPDALTAAVESLNDVNDTHD
;
A
#
# COMPACT_ATOMS: atom_id res chain seq x y z
N MET A 1 40.05 6.22 12.30
CA MET A 1 39.25 5.70 11.17
C MET A 1 38.04 6.63 10.95
N LEU A 2 38.29 7.89 10.54
CA LEU A 2 37.27 8.94 10.43
C LEU A 2 37.10 9.48 9.00
N ASP A 3 37.77 8.89 8.00
CA ASP A 3 37.74 9.35 6.60
C ASP A 3 36.69 8.63 5.76
N ALA A 4 35.49 8.44 6.31
CA ALA A 4 34.37 7.93 5.51
C ALA A 4 33.86 9.06 4.61
N ILE A 5 34.16 8.98 3.31
CA ILE A 5 33.65 9.90 2.28
C ILE A 5 32.12 9.87 2.32
N ILE A 6 31.50 10.94 2.81
CA ILE A 6 30.03 11.07 2.83
C ILE A 6 29.57 11.10 1.36
N PRO A 7 28.78 10.11 0.89
CA PRO A 7 28.32 10.11 -0.47
C PRO A 7 27.37 11.29 -0.66
N TRP A 8 27.75 12.24 -1.51
CA TRP A 8 26.90 13.37 -1.88
C TRP A 8 25.60 12.85 -2.52
N GLN A 9 24.55 12.73 -1.71
CA GLN A 9 23.23 12.32 -2.16
C GLN A 9 22.49 13.55 -2.69
N ARG A 10 21.96 13.44 -3.91
CA ARG A 10 21.21 14.54 -4.55
C ARG A 10 19.83 14.77 -3.94
N ASN A 11 19.30 13.79 -3.20
CA ASN A 11 17.95 13.82 -2.66
C ASN A 11 17.98 13.51 -1.17
N TYR A 12 17.30 14.33 -0.37
CA TYR A 12 17.24 14.20 1.07
C TYR A 12 15.85 13.79 1.51
N LYS A 13 15.73 12.84 2.44
CA LYS A 13 14.44 12.48 3.02
C LYS A 13 14.21 13.32 4.27
N TYR A 14 13.11 14.05 4.30
CA TYR A 14 12.67 14.81 5.46
C TYR A 14 11.18 14.56 5.71
N LEU A 15 10.83 14.15 6.93
CA LEU A 15 9.45 13.85 7.33
C LEU A 15 8.75 12.84 6.38
N GLY A 16 9.50 11.91 5.79
CA GLY A 16 8.97 10.93 4.82
C GLY A 16 8.78 11.46 3.40
N VAL A 17 9.10 12.74 3.14
CA VAL A 17 9.08 13.35 1.81
C VAL A 17 10.50 13.39 1.25
N THR A 18 10.63 13.12 -0.05
CA THR A 18 11.91 13.25 -0.75
C THR A 18 12.03 14.69 -1.27
N LEU A 19 13.08 15.36 -0.84
CA LEU A 19 13.48 16.70 -1.25
C LEU A 19 14.57 16.58 -2.32
N ASP A 20 14.51 17.43 -3.32
CA ASP A 20 15.59 17.56 -4.30
C ASP A 20 16.80 18.31 -3.71
N LYS A 21 17.87 18.40 -4.49
CA LYS A 21 19.10 19.15 -4.17
C LYS A 21 18.88 20.65 -3.87
N ASN A 22 17.74 21.19 -4.27
CA ASN A 22 17.33 22.58 -4.03
C ASN A 22 16.33 22.68 -2.87
N LEU A 23 16.12 21.57 -2.13
CA LEU A 23 15.20 21.45 -1.01
C LEU A 23 13.72 21.63 -1.41
N HIS A 24 13.38 21.39 -2.67
CA HIS A 24 12.00 21.45 -3.13
C HIS A 24 11.28 20.11 -3.03
N PHE A 25 9.96 20.20 -2.87
CA PHE A 25 9.03 19.07 -2.76
C PHE A 25 8.04 19.05 -3.93
N ARG A 26 8.46 19.52 -5.12
CA ARG A 26 7.60 19.65 -6.32
C ARG A 26 6.95 18.33 -6.70
N ASP A 27 7.75 17.26 -6.75
CA ASP A 27 7.28 15.91 -7.06
C ASP A 27 6.23 15.43 -6.05
N HIS A 28 6.39 15.79 -4.78
CA HIS A 28 5.43 15.46 -3.73
C HIS A 28 4.11 16.22 -3.92
N ILE A 29 4.15 17.53 -4.20
CA ILE A 29 2.95 18.33 -4.48
C ILE A 29 2.21 17.74 -5.69
N GLU A 30 2.94 17.44 -6.75
CA GLU A 30 2.38 16.89 -7.97
C GLU A 30 1.73 15.53 -7.73
N ARG A 31 2.40 14.64 -6.98
CA ARG A 31 1.86 13.34 -6.61
C ARG A 31 0.58 13.47 -5.78
N VAL A 32 0.56 14.33 -4.77
CA VAL A 32 -0.62 14.59 -3.93
C VAL A 32 -1.76 15.16 -4.79
N ARG A 33 -1.46 16.12 -5.65
CA ARG A 33 -2.46 16.76 -6.54
C ARG A 33 -3.07 15.76 -7.52
N ASN A 34 -2.24 14.95 -8.19
CA ASN A 34 -2.70 13.93 -9.13
C ASN A 34 -3.52 12.84 -8.43
N THR A 35 -3.10 12.44 -7.23
CA THR A 35 -3.87 11.49 -6.40
C THR A 35 -5.24 12.06 -6.01
N ALA A 36 -5.30 13.32 -5.58
CA ALA A 36 -6.55 13.98 -5.24
C ALA A 36 -7.49 14.11 -6.46
N LEU A 37 -6.95 14.48 -7.63
CA LEU A 37 -7.71 14.55 -8.88
C LEU A 37 -8.26 13.18 -9.29
N PHE A 38 -7.44 12.13 -9.18
CA PHE A 38 -7.86 10.75 -9.47
C PHE A 38 -9.06 10.34 -8.61
N TYR A 39 -8.98 10.54 -7.29
CA TYR A 39 -10.08 10.21 -6.38
C TYR A 39 -11.32 11.07 -6.64
N LYS A 40 -11.15 12.36 -6.96
CA LYS A 40 -12.27 13.24 -7.31
C LYS A 40 -13.00 12.76 -8.58
N ALA A 41 -12.25 12.37 -9.61
CA ALA A 41 -12.83 11.85 -10.86
C ALA A 41 -13.58 10.52 -10.63
N ARG A 42 -12.97 9.60 -9.87
CA ARG A 42 -13.57 8.30 -9.55
C ARG A 42 -14.80 8.43 -8.64
N LEU A 43 -14.76 9.34 -7.67
CA LEU A 43 -15.91 9.69 -6.84
C LEU A 43 -17.03 10.30 -7.69
N GLY A 44 -16.70 11.18 -8.64
CA GLY A 44 -17.65 11.73 -9.60
C GLY A 44 -18.34 10.66 -10.45
N ALA A 45 -17.63 9.60 -10.86
CA ALA A 45 -18.22 8.48 -11.60
C ALA A 45 -19.12 7.60 -10.72
N VAL A 46 -18.74 7.34 -9.47
CA VAL A 46 -19.54 6.56 -8.50
C VAL A 46 -20.79 7.34 -8.07
N LEU A 47 -20.65 8.64 -7.82
CA LEU A 47 -21.66 9.52 -7.24
C LEU A 47 -22.46 10.32 -8.29
N GLY A 48 -22.00 10.36 -9.54
CA GLY A 48 -22.59 11.15 -10.65
C GLY A 48 -24.01 10.75 -11.02
N ARG A 49 -24.50 9.63 -10.48
CA ARG A 49 -25.90 9.25 -10.53
C ARG A 49 -26.64 9.70 -9.26
N LYS A 50 -26.44 10.94 -8.81
CA LYS A 50 -27.09 11.51 -7.61
C LYS A 50 -28.61 11.26 -7.61
N ARG A 51 -29.27 11.48 -8.76
CA ARG A 51 -30.72 11.18 -8.93
C ARG A 51 -31.06 9.69 -8.79
N ARG A 52 -30.19 8.79 -9.23
CA ARG A 52 -30.40 7.33 -9.17
C ARG A 52 -30.12 6.77 -7.78
N ILE A 53 -29.09 7.25 -7.09
CA ILE A 53 -28.80 6.89 -5.69
C ILE A 53 -29.95 7.39 -4.82
N GLU A 54 -30.36 8.65 -4.96
CA GLU A 54 -31.54 9.16 -4.26
C GLU A 54 -32.82 8.37 -4.59
N ALA A 55 -33.02 7.94 -5.84
CA ALA A 55 -34.16 7.10 -6.20
C ALA A 55 -34.11 5.72 -5.53
N ILE A 56 -32.94 5.08 -5.47
CA ILE A 56 -32.74 3.80 -4.77
C ILE A 56 -32.99 3.96 -3.27
N LEU A 57 -32.46 5.03 -2.68
CA LEU A 57 -32.63 5.35 -1.26
C LEU A 57 -34.11 5.62 -0.94
N ARG A 58 -34.82 6.41 -1.77
CA ARG A 58 -36.27 6.65 -1.65
C ARG A 58 -37.09 5.37 -1.75
N HIS A 59 -36.80 4.51 -2.73
CA HIS A 59 -37.49 3.21 -2.88
C HIS A 59 -37.23 2.28 -1.68
N ARG A 60 -36.08 2.40 -1.01
CA ARG A 60 -35.75 1.64 0.21
C ARG A 60 -36.18 2.32 1.51
N GLY A 61 -36.82 3.50 1.45
CA GLY A 61 -37.18 4.29 2.63
C GLY A 61 -35.98 4.83 3.42
N ILE A 62 -34.78 4.83 2.85
CA ILE A 62 -33.55 5.28 3.49
C ILE A 62 -33.35 6.76 3.14
N THR A 63 -33.14 7.61 4.15
CA THR A 63 -32.78 9.02 3.90
C THR A 63 -31.29 9.16 3.61
N SER A 64 -30.91 10.21 2.88
CA SER A 64 -29.50 10.54 2.61
C SER A 64 -28.70 10.74 3.90
N GLN A 65 -29.30 11.30 4.95
CA GLN A 65 -28.65 11.48 6.25
C GLN A 65 -28.41 10.15 6.98
N CYS A 66 -29.35 9.20 6.89
CA CYS A 66 -29.17 7.83 7.41
C CYS A 66 -28.06 7.09 6.67
N ALA A 67 -28.00 7.21 5.34
CA ALA A 67 -26.96 6.58 4.54
C ALA A 67 -25.56 7.14 4.85
N LEU A 68 -25.46 8.46 5.09
CA LEU A 68 -24.20 9.09 5.49
C LEU A 68 -23.76 8.66 6.90
N ARG A 69 -24.68 8.57 7.87
CA ARG A 69 -24.37 8.04 9.20
C ARG A 69 -23.84 6.61 9.14
N ALA A 70 -24.52 5.72 8.43
CA ALA A 70 -24.06 4.35 8.25
C ALA A 70 -22.68 4.23 7.57
N ALA A 71 -22.34 5.17 6.68
CA ALA A 71 -21.02 5.22 6.05
C ALA A 71 -19.93 5.76 6.98
N VAL A 72 -20.25 6.73 7.85
CA VAL A 72 -19.32 7.25 8.87
C VAL A 72 -19.08 6.23 9.97
N ASP A 73 -20.13 5.52 10.37
CA ASP A 73 -20.10 4.47 11.41
C ASP A 73 -19.62 3.11 10.84
N TYR A 74 -19.22 3.07 9.56
CA TYR A 74 -18.71 1.85 8.95
C TYR A 74 -17.36 1.48 9.55
N GLN A 75 -17.36 0.46 10.41
CA GLN A 75 -16.13 -0.18 10.87
C GLN A 75 -15.76 -1.29 9.88
N PRO A 76 -14.59 -1.19 9.20
CA PRO A 76 -14.15 -2.26 8.32
C PRO A 76 -14.00 -3.56 9.12
N PRO A 77 -14.36 -4.72 8.54
CA PRO A 77 -14.20 -5.99 9.23
C PRO A 77 -12.75 -6.14 9.68
N HIS A 78 -12.56 -6.53 10.94
CA HIS A 78 -11.23 -6.75 11.48
C HIS A 78 -10.47 -7.74 10.59
N PRO A 79 -9.22 -7.45 10.21
CA PRO A 79 -8.42 -8.39 9.44
C PRO A 79 -8.30 -9.70 10.24
N ILE A 80 -9.07 -10.73 9.87
CA ILE A 80 -9.03 -12.06 10.54
C ILE A 80 -7.81 -12.86 10.04
N HIS A 81 -7.07 -12.33 9.08
CA HIS A 81 -5.87 -12.97 8.56
C HIS A 81 -4.67 -12.28 9.21
N PRO A 82 -3.88 -12.98 10.04
CA PRO A 82 -2.56 -12.46 10.38
C PRO A 82 -1.83 -12.25 9.05
N ILE A 83 -1.42 -11.01 8.79
CA ILE A 83 -0.53 -10.68 7.68
C ILE A 83 0.74 -11.49 7.93
N ARG A 84 0.85 -12.62 7.22
CA ARG A 84 2.02 -13.51 7.32
C ARG A 84 3.22 -12.65 6.97
N ARG A 85 4.12 -12.45 7.95
CA ARG A 85 5.37 -11.70 7.76
C ARG A 85 6.04 -12.21 6.48
N PRO A 86 6.46 -11.32 5.56
CA PRO A 86 7.21 -11.74 4.38
C PRO A 86 8.46 -12.49 4.85
N ARG A 87 8.70 -13.68 4.29
CA ARG A 87 9.83 -14.52 4.65
C ARG A 87 11.15 -13.79 4.44
N ASN A 88 12.00 -13.77 5.44
CA ASN A 88 13.38 -13.31 5.33
C ASN A 88 14.28 -14.52 5.14
N VAL A 89 14.84 -14.68 3.93
CA VAL A 89 15.74 -15.78 3.55
C VAL A 89 16.93 -15.92 4.50
N LEU A 90 17.35 -14.83 5.17
CA LEU A 90 18.50 -14.82 6.08
C LEU A 90 18.18 -15.24 7.52
N THR A 91 16.92 -15.18 7.95
CA THR A 91 16.56 -15.46 9.36
C THR A 91 15.54 -16.58 9.52
N ASP A 92 14.78 -16.86 8.48
CA ASP A 92 13.72 -17.84 8.57
C ASP A 92 14.28 -19.21 8.18
N PRO A 93 14.01 -20.26 8.97
CA PRO A 93 14.45 -21.61 8.63
C PRO A 93 13.81 -22.07 7.31
N PRO A 94 14.52 -22.88 6.50
CA PRO A 94 13.99 -23.42 5.26
C PRO A 94 12.72 -24.22 5.55
N ASP A 95 11.69 -24.09 4.70
CA ASP A 95 10.56 -25.04 4.79
C ASP A 95 10.98 -26.42 4.32
N ALA A 96 10.17 -27.41 4.69
CA ALA A 96 10.30 -28.80 4.25
C ALA A 96 10.52 -28.96 2.73
N LEU A 97 9.96 -28.06 1.92
CA LEU A 97 10.12 -28.06 0.47
C LEU A 97 11.51 -27.61 0.04
N THR A 98 12.00 -26.49 0.61
CA THR A 98 13.37 -26.01 0.37
C THR A 98 14.41 -27.00 0.93
N ALA A 99 14.18 -27.54 2.14
CA ALA A 99 15.06 -28.52 2.75
C ALA A 99 15.15 -29.83 1.95
N ALA A 100 14.03 -30.30 1.38
CA ALA A 100 14.04 -31.47 0.50
C ALA A 100 14.83 -31.22 -0.79
N VAL A 101 14.69 -30.03 -1.38
CA VAL A 101 15.43 -29.63 -2.59
C VAL A 101 16.93 -29.48 -2.31
N GLU A 102 17.32 -28.89 -1.18
CA GLU A 102 18.73 -28.81 -0.76
C GLU A 102 19.31 -30.22 -0.53
N SER A 103 18.58 -31.11 0.14
CA SER A 103 19.03 -32.50 0.34
C SER A 103 19.18 -33.30 -0.97
N LEU A 104 18.45 -32.91 -2.02
CA LEU A 104 18.55 -33.57 -3.33
C LEU A 104 19.80 -33.10 -4.09
N ASN A 105 20.23 -31.86 -3.89
CA ASN A 105 21.47 -31.35 -4.48
C ASN A 105 22.70 -32.00 -3.83
N ASP A 106 22.69 -32.18 -2.51
CA ASP A 106 23.77 -32.86 -1.78
C ASP A 106 24.02 -34.30 -2.26
N VAL A 107 22.98 -34.98 -2.79
CA VAL A 107 23.10 -36.34 -3.34
C VAL A 107 23.71 -36.37 -4.74
N ASN A 108 23.59 -35.28 -5.51
CA ASN A 108 24.13 -35.21 -6.88
C ASN A 108 25.61 -34.84 -6.94
N ASP A 109 26.19 -34.34 -5.85
CA ASP A 109 27.62 -33.99 -5.77
C ASP A 109 28.54 -35.19 -5.49
N THR A 110 28.01 -36.42 -5.48
CA THR A 110 28.78 -37.66 -5.29
C THR A 110 28.91 -38.47 -6.59
N HIS A 111 29.38 -37.82 -7.66
CA HIS A 111 29.87 -38.50 -8.86
C HIS A 111 31.27 -38.00 -9.23
N ASP A 112 32.27 -38.58 -8.55
CA ASP A 112 33.64 -38.80 -9.03
C ASP A 112 33.95 -40.29 -8.91
#